data_AF-A0A849EHU5-F1
#
_entry.id   AF-A0A849EHU5-F1
#
_cell.length_a   1.000
_cell.length_b   1.000
_cell.length_c   1.000
_cell.angle_alpha   90.00
_cell.angle_beta   90.00
_cell.angle_gamma   90.00
#
_symmetry.space_group_name_H-M   'P 1'
#
loop_
_entity.id
_entity.type
_entity.pdbx_description
1 polymer ?
#
loop_
_entity_poly.entity_id
_entity_poly.type
_entity_poly.pdbx_seq_one_letter_code
_entity_poly.pdbx_strand_id
1 'polypeptide(L)'
;MQRRKFIKNVSASTAVFSIVPSYVLGKGHVPPSDTLYVGAFGVGGRGSGVIRDLQETGKVKFVSFCDVDERRAAQVYEFFPDVNRYKDFRKVYDKQLKDMDAVMVATPDHTHATIALPFMRAKKHAYVEKPLTHNIAEAR
;
A
#
# COMPACT_ATOMS: atom_id res chain seq x y z
N MET A 1 -24.23 37.44 -40.37
CA MET A 1 -23.90 36.39 -39.37
C MET A 1 -25.05 36.24 -38.38
N GLN A 2 -25.63 35.04 -38.22
CA GLN A 2 -26.69 34.79 -37.25
C GLN A 2 -26.12 34.59 -35.84
N ARG A 3 -26.30 35.58 -34.95
CA ARG A 3 -25.86 35.56 -33.54
C ARG A 3 -26.31 34.30 -32.78
N ARG A 4 -27.47 33.75 -33.14
CA ARG A 4 -28.04 32.53 -32.55
C ARG A 4 -27.23 31.27 -32.87
N LYS A 5 -26.65 31.17 -34.08
CA LYS A 5 -25.74 30.06 -34.44
C LYS A 5 -24.40 30.18 -33.71
N PHE A 6 -23.89 31.40 -33.53
CA PHE A 6 -22.65 31.64 -32.81
C PHE A 6 -22.76 31.24 -31.33
N ILE A 7 -23.80 31.67 -30.62
CA ILE A 7 -24.02 31.28 -29.21
C ILE A 7 -24.17 29.76 -29.08
N LYS A 8 -24.92 29.12 -29.99
CA LYS A 8 -25.13 27.67 -29.99
C LYS A 8 -23.83 26.88 -30.21
N ASN A 9 -22.95 27.39 -31.06
CA ASN A 9 -21.63 26.81 -31.30
C ASN A 9 -20.69 27.03 -30.11
N VAL A 10 -20.65 28.24 -29.53
CA VAL A 10 -19.83 28.56 -28.35
C VAL A 10 -20.24 27.70 -27.14
N SER A 11 -21.54 27.51 -26.90
CA SER A 11 -22.04 26.65 -25.81
C SER A 11 -21.72 25.17 -26.02
N ALA A 12 -21.61 24.70 -27.26
CA ALA A 12 -21.22 23.33 -27.56
C ALA A 12 -19.71 23.10 -27.38
N SER A 13 -18.90 24.12 -27.68
CA SER A 13 -17.44 24.06 -27.55
C SER A 13 -16.95 24.09 -26.10
N THR A 14 -17.64 24.79 -25.20
CA THR A 14 -17.26 24.85 -23.78
C THR A 14 -17.56 23.56 -23.01
N ALA A 15 -18.60 22.81 -23.41
CA ALA A 15 -18.95 21.54 -22.77
C ALA A 15 -17.88 20.44 -22.98
N VAL A 16 -17.10 20.51 -24.06
CA VAL A 16 -16.03 19.53 -24.34
C VAL A 16 -14.86 19.66 -23.35
N PHE A 17 -14.58 20.86 -22.85
CA PHE A 17 -13.53 21.08 -21.83
C PHE A 17 -13.99 20.77 -20.40
N SER A 18 -15.29 20.55 -20.16
CA SER A 18 -15.79 20.24 -18.82
C SER A 18 -15.69 18.78 -18.41
N ILE A 19 -15.39 17.87 -19.35
CA ILE A 19 -15.15 16.44 -19.05
C ILE A 19 -13.64 16.21 -19.01
N VAL A 20 -13.00 16.75 -17.98
CA VAL A 20 -11.62 16.39 -17.63
C VAL A 20 -11.64 15.50 -16.39
N PRO A 21 -10.88 14.39 -16.36
CA PRO A 21 -10.76 13.57 -15.17
C PRO A 21 -10.33 14.43 -13.97
N SER A 22 -10.87 14.13 -12.78
CA SER A 22 -10.65 14.91 -11.56
C SER A 22 -9.17 15.10 -11.18
N TYR A 23 -8.27 14.23 -11.66
CA TYR A 23 -6.83 14.36 -11.46
C TYR A 23 -6.16 15.46 -12.31
N VAL A 24 -6.81 15.95 -13.38
CA VAL A 24 -6.27 16.99 -14.28
C VAL A 24 -6.37 18.39 -13.66
N LEU A 25 -7.32 18.63 -12.75
CA LEU A 25 -7.56 19.94 -12.15
C LEU A 25 -6.77 20.20 -10.85
N GLY A 26 -6.07 19.19 -10.28
CA GLY A 26 -5.35 19.27 -9.00
C GLY A 26 -6.28 19.55 -7.79
N LYS A 27 -5.95 19.37 -6.51
CA LYS A 27 -4.90 18.67 -5.76
C LYS A 27 -5.61 17.63 -4.87
N GLY A 28 -4.95 16.53 -4.52
CA GLY A 28 -5.45 15.56 -3.52
C GLY A 28 -5.80 14.17 -4.04
N HIS A 29 -5.75 13.94 -5.35
CA HIS A 29 -5.83 12.59 -5.93
C HIS A 29 -4.42 12.05 -6.16
N VAL A 30 -4.04 11.01 -5.42
CA VAL A 30 -2.81 10.26 -5.71
C VAL A 30 -3.15 9.25 -6.82
N PRO A 31 -2.53 9.36 -8.01
CA PRO A 31 -2.79 8.43 -9.08
C PRO A 31 -2.34 7.01 -8.70
N PRO A 32 -2.93 5.96 -9.27
CA PRO A 32 -2.52 4.59 -9.00
C PRO A 32 -1.03 4.33 -9.26
N SER A 33 -0.43 5.01 -10.24
CA SER A 33 1.01 4.92 -10.54
C SER A 33 1.91 5.40 -9.40
N ASP A 34 1.41 6.31 -8.56
CA ASP A 34 2.13 6.90 -7.45
C ASP A 34 1.72 6.29 -6.10
N THR A 35 0.90 5.23 -6.15
CA THR A 35 0.44 4.48 -4.98
C THR A 35 1.21 3.17 -4.87
N LEU A 36 1.84 2.91 -3.72
CA LEU A 36 2.48 1.64 -3.41
C LEU A 36 1.48 0.68 -2.74
N TYR A 37 1.40 -0.53 -3.27
CA TYR A 37 0.64 -1.62 -2.69
C TYR A 37 1.54 -2.46 -1.78
N VAL A 38 1.22 -2.53 -0.49
CA VAL A 38 2.11 -3.07 0.55
C VAL A 38 1.48 -4.24 1.29
N GLY A 39 2.23 -5.33 1.44
CA GLY A 39 1.93 -6.38 2.41
C GLY A 39 2.66 -6.12 3.73
N ALA A 40 1.96 -6.05 4.86
CA ALA A 40 2.58 -5.82 6.17
C ALA A 40 2.60 -7.09 7.03
N PHE A 41 3.76 -7.37 7.62
CA PHE A 41 4.03 -8.52 8.48
C PHE A 41 4.45 -8.04 9.87
N GLY A 42 3.76 -8.51 10.92
CA GLY A 42 3.91 -7.97 12.27
C GLY A 42 3.23 -6.61 12.36
N VAL A 43 1.92 -6.61 12.60
CA VAL A 43 1.09 -5.39 12.53
C VAL A 43 0.68 -4.87 13.91
N GLY A 44 1.03 -5.57 14.98
CA GLY A 44 0.93 -5.07 16.36
C GLY A 44 2.16 -4.27 16.82
N GLY A 45 2.07 -3.64 17.99
CA GLY A 45 3.22 -3.03 18.67
C GLY A 45 3.95 -1.98 17.83
N ARG A 46 5.23 -2.23 17.47
CA ARG A 46 5.98 -1.31 16.60
C ARG A 46 5.40 -1.22 15.18
N GLY A 47 4.90 -2.35 14.67
CA GLY A 47 4.34 -2.42 13.33
C GLY A 47 3.14 -1.51 13.12
N SER A 48 2.27 -1.34 14.13
CA SER A 48 1.14 -0.42 14.03
C SER A 48 1.57 1.04 13.88
N GLY A 49 2.66 1.44 14.53
CA GLY A 49 3.25 2.77 14.36
C GLY A 49 3.74 3.00 12.93
N VAL A 50 4.49 2.05 12.37
CA VAL A 50 4.95 2.13 10.98
C VAL A 50 3.78 2.14 9.99
N ILE A 51 2.74 1.32 10.23
CA ILE A 51 1.52 1.30 9.40
C ILE A 51 0.84 2.67 9.39
N ARG A 52 0.71 3.30 10.56
CA ARG A 52 0.17 4.65 10.67
C ARG A 52 1.03 5.65 9.90
N ASP A 53 2.33 5.65 10.12
CA ASP A 53 3.27 6.58 9.47
C ASP A 53 3.22 6.42 7.92
N LEU A 54 3.11 5.18 7.43
CA LEU A 54 2.93 4.88 6.00
C LEU A 54 1.56 5.35 5.48
N GLN A 55 0.49 5.15 6.24
CA GLN A 55 -0.87 5.58 5.86
C GLN A 55 -0.99 7.11 5.81
N GLU A 56 -0.31 7.83 6.71
CA GLU A 56 -0.29 9.30 6.75
C GLU A 56 0.37 9.91 5.51
N THR A 57 1.24 9.16 4.80
CA THR A 57 1.80 9.63 3.52
C THR A 57 0.74 9.81 2.43
N GLY A 58 -0.41 9.12 2.54
CA GLY A 58 -1.44 9.08 1.51
C GLY A 58 -1.05 8.33 0.24
N LYS A 59 0.13 7.71 0.19
CA LYS A 59 0.69 7.04 -0.99
C LYS A 59 0.79 5.52 -0.86
N VAL A 60 0.30 4.96 0.24
CA VAL A 60 0.39 3.52 0.53
C VAL A 60 -1.01 2.94 0.69
N LYS A 61 -1.25 1.79 0.05
CA LYS A 61 -2.42 0.95 0.27
C LYS A 61 -1.97 -0.42 0.75
N PHE A 62 -2.58 -0.90 1.82
CA PHE A 62 -2.28 -2.23 2.35
C PHE A 62 -3.13 -3.30 1.66
N VAL A 63 -2.47 -4.33 1.16
CA VAL A 63 -3.11 -5.46 0.46
C VAL A 63 -3.42 -6.61 1.42
N SER A 64 -2.46 -6.84 2.32
CA SER A 64 -2.43 -7.97 3.23
C SER A 64 -1.85 -7.56 4.57
N PHE A 65 -2.43 -8.05 5.65
CA PHE A 65 -1.83 -8.06 6.97
C PHE A 65 -1.56 -9.48 7.44
N CYS A 66 -0.38 -9.70 8.00
CA CYS A 66 0.02 -10.98 8.54
C CYS A 66 0.53 -10.84 9.97
N ASP A 67 -0.18 -11.42 10.92
CA ASP A 67 0.23 -11.48 12.32
C ASP A 67 -0.28 -12.76 12.99
N VAL A 68 0.58 -13.39 13.79
CA VAL A 68 0.23 -14.60 14.54
C VAL A 68 -0.63 -14.27 15.78
N ASP A 69 -0.49 -13.06 16.32
CA ASP A 69 -1.18 -12.60 17.53
C ASP A 69 -2.27 -11.57 17.19
N GLU A 70 -3.47 -12.07 16.96
CA GLU A 70 -4.64 -11.25 16.61
C GLU A 70 -4.98 -10.22 17.67
N ARG A 71 -4.65 -10.46 18.95
CA ARG A 71 -4.94 -9.52 20.03
C ARG A 71 -4.08 -8.26 19.90
N ARG A 72 -2.82 -8.43 19.52
CA ARG A 72 -1.89 -7.29 19.29
C ARG A 72 -2.21 -6.55 18.00
N ALA A 73 -2.76 -7.25 17.00
CA ALA A 73 -3.15 -6.69 15.71
C ALA A 73 -4.56 -6.06 15.69
N ALA A 74 -5.38 -6.31 16.72
CA ALA A 74 -6.81 -5.97 16.74
C ALA A 74 -7.09 -4.51 16.37
N GLN A 75 -6.33 -3.57 16.94
CA GLN A 75 -6.51 -2.14 16.66
C GLN A 75 -6.31 -1.83 15.17
N VAL A 76 -5.26 -2.38 14.54
CA VAL A 76 -5.00 -2.16 13.11
C VAL A 76 -6.11 -2.79 12.27
N TYR A 77 -6.63 -3.95 12.66
CA TYR A 77 -7.74 -4.60 11.98
C TYR A 77 -9.05 -3.80 12.03
N GLU A 78 -9.29 -3.05 13.10
CA GLU A 78 -10.44 -2.14 13.19
C GLU A 78 -10.29 -0.92 12.27
N PHE A 79 -9.09 -0.35 12.16
CA PHE A 79 -8.82 0.77 11.25
C PHE A 79 -8.85 0.38 9.77
N PHE A 80 -8.55 -0.88 9.46
CA PHE A 80 -8.45 -1.40 8.09
C PHE A 80 -9.29 -2.68 7.94
N PRO A 81 -10.63 -2.57 7.99
CA PRO A 81 -11.51 -3.74 7.99
C PRO A 81 -11.44 -4.55 6.69
N ASP A 82 -11.17 -3.88 5.57
CA ASP A 82 -11.20 -4.48 4.22
C ASP A 82 -9.87 -5.13 3.79
N VAL A 83 -8.82 -5.02 4.61
CA VAL A 83 -7.50 -5.59 4.29
C VAL A 83 -7.48 -7.08 4.62
N ASN A 84 -6.98 -7.89 3.70
CA ASN A 84 -6.92 -9.35 3.88
C ASN A 84 -6.01 -9.73 5.05
N ARG A 85 -6.48 -10.62 5.93
CA ARG A 85 -5.77 -10.99 7.16
C ARG A 85 -5.25 -12.42 7.09
N TYR A 86 -4.02 -12.61 7.53
CA TYR A 86 -3.34 -13.90 7.55
C TYR A 86 -2.61 -14.09 8.88
N LYS A 87 -2.42 -15.36 9.24
CA LYS A 87 -1.53 -15.76 10.35
C LYS A 87 -0.22 -16.35 9.87
N ASP A 88 -0.11 -16.61 8.58
CA ASP A 88 1.03 -17.30 7.97
C ASP A 88 1.49 -16.55 6.73
N PHE A 89 2.73 -16.08 6.75
CA PHE A 89 3.32 -15.28 5.68
C PHE A 89 3.42 -16.07 4.36
N ARG A 90 3.51 -17.40 4.42
CA ARG A 90 3.55 -18.26 3.23
C ARG A 90 2.24 -18.19 2.46
N LYS A 91 1.10 -18.11 3.17
CA LYS A 91 -0.21 -17.94 2.54
C LYS A 91 -0.34 -16.57 1.87
N VAL A 92 0.29 -15.54 2.42
CA VAL A 92 0.38 -14.23 1.78
C VAL A 92 1.20 -14.33 0.50
N TYR A 93 2.36 -14.98 0.57
CA TYR A 93 3.22 -15.20 -0.59
C TYR A 93 2.48 -15.95 -1.71
N ASP A 94 1.77 -17.04 -1.38
CA ASP A 94 1.08 -17.86 -2.38
C ASP A 94 -0.11 -17.14 -3.01
N LYS A 95 -0.84 -16.34 -2.23
CA LYS A 95 -2.13 -15.76 -2.65
C LYS A 95 -2.05 -14.32 -3.14
N GLN A 96 -1.11 -13.52 -2.64
CA GLN A 96 -1.13 -12.06 -2.79
C GLN A 96 0.20 -11.45 -3.24
N LEU A 97 1.21 -12.27 -3.53
CA LEU A 97 2.50 -11.76 -4.01
C LEU A 97 2.39 -10.92 -5.28
N LYS A 98 1.42 -11.21 -6.16
CA LYS A 98 1.22 -10.44 -7.41
C LYS A 98 0.57 -9.09 -7.18
N ASP A 99 -0.14 -8.93 -6.08
CA ASP A 99 -0.98 -7.76 -5.80
C ASP A 99 -0.22 -6.67 -5.01
N MET A 100 1.03 -6.93 -4.61
CA MET A 100 1.88 -6.02 -3.84
C MET A 100 3.15 -5.62 -4.59
N ASP A 101 3.57 -4.38 -4.41
CA ASP A 101 4.84 -3.83 -4.91
C ASP A 101 5.95 -3.96 -3.86
N ALA A 102 5.58 -3.87 -2.59
CA ALA A 102 6.52 -3.89 -1.47
C ALA A 102 6.00 -4.69 -0.27
N VAL A 103 6.92 -5.03 0.63
CA VAL A 103 6.63 -5.61 1.94
C VAL A 103 7.16 -4.73 3.05
N MET A 104 6.41 -4.67 4.15
CA MET A 104 6.82 -4.07 5.41
C MET A 104 6.93 -5.21 6.43
N VAL A 105 8.10 -5.37 7.05
CA VAL A 105 8.37 -6.44 8.02
C VAL A 105 8.77 -5.80 9.35
N ALA A 106 7.87 -5.88 10.34
CA ALA A 106 8.05 -5.39 11.70
C ALA A 106 7.73 -6.48 12.74
N THR A 107 8.10 -7.71 12.41
CA THR A 107 7.99 -8.88 13.29
C THR A 107 9.12 -8.89 14.33
N PRO A 108 9.22 -9.88 15.24
CA PRO A 108 10.45 -10.05 16.01
C PRO A 108 11.67 -10.30 15.10
N ASP A 109 12.82 -9.76 15.48
CA ASP A 109 14.07 -9.72 14.70
C ASP A 109 14.52 -11.07 14.13
N HIS A 110 14.40 -12.14 14.92
CA HIS A 110 14.71 -13.52 14.50
C HIS A 110 13.82 -14.10 13.39
N THR A 111 12.81 -13.34 12.93
CA THR A 111 11.96 -13.72 11.80
C THR A 111 12.06 -12.77 10.61
N HIS A 112 12.78 -11.66 10.74
CA HIS A 112 12.90 -10.64 9.69
C HIS A 112 13.41 -11.22 8.37
N ALA A 113 14.57 -11.88 8.40
CA ALA A 113 15.19 -12.46 7.21
C ALA A 113 14.30 -13.54 6.56
N THR A 114 13.76 -14.45 7.39
CA THR A 114 12.88 -15.55 6.95
C THR A 114 11.65 -15.04 6.20
N ILE A 115 11.08 -13.92 6.64
CA ILE A 115 9.90 -13.33 6.02
C ILE A 115 10.29 -12.45 4.83
N ALA A 116 11.27 -11.56 4.96
CA ALA A 116 11.61 -10.58 3.92
C ALA A 116 12.27 -11.22 2.69
N LEU A 117 13.17 -12.20 2.89
CA LEU A 117 14.02 -12.75 1.83
C LEU A 117 13.23 -13.38 0.66
N PRO A 118 12.18 -14.19 0.89
CA PRO A 118 11.35 -14.71 -0.20
C PRO A 118 10.74 -13.62 -1.08
N PHE A 119 10.23 -12.54 -0.49
CA PHE A 119 9.61 -11.43 -1.24
C PHE A 119 10.66 -10.60 -1.98
N MET A 120 11.83 -10.36 -1.37
CA MET A 120 12.95 -9.71 -2.05
C MET A 120 13.44 -10.54 -3.25
N ARG A 121 13.54 -11.87 -3.11
CA ARG A 121 13.85 -12.78 -4.23
C ARG A 121 12.80 -12.73 -5.33
N ALA A 122 11.54 -12.51 -4.97
CA ALA A 122 10.44 -12.23 -5.90
C ALA A 122 10.40 -10.78 -6.41
N LYS A 123 11.50 -10.01 -6.22
CA LYS A 123 11.69 -8.63 -6.67
C LYS A 123 10.71 -7.62 -6.06
N LYS A 124 10.21 -7.88 -4.86
CA LYS A 124 9.43 -6.89 -4.09
C LYS A 124 10.37 -5.99 -3.32
N HIS A 125 10.03 -4.70 -3.24
CA HIS A 125 10.72 -3.79 -2.36
C HIS A 125 10.46 -4.20 -0.90
N ALA A 126 11.43 -4.00 -0.02
CA ALA A 126 11.30 -4.40 1.37
C ALA A 126 11.69 -3.26 2.31
N TYR A 127 10.77 -2.92 3.21
CA TYR A 127 11.08 -2.23 4.45
C TYR A 127 11.15 -3.28 5.55
N VAL A 128 12.26 -3.30 6.28
CA VAL A 128 12.47 -4.22 7.40
C VAL A 128 12.87 -3.39 8.61
N GLU A 129 12.17 -3.56 9.72
CA GLU A 129 12.46 -2.85 10.97
C GLU A 129 13.85 -3.17 11.50
N LYS A 130 14.36 -2.29 12.37
CA LYS A 130 15.60 -2.55 13.08
C LYS A 130 15.37 -3.55 14.22
N PRO A 131 16.34 -4.43 14.52
CA PRO A 131 17.55 -4.72 13.73
C PRO A 131 17.20 -5.49 12.44
N LEU A 132 18.01 -5.32 11.38
CA LEU A 132 17.70 -5.87 10.05
C LEU A 132 17.52 -7.39 10.04
N THR A 133 18.42 -8.11 10.71
CA THR A 133 18.44 -9.58 10.84
C THR A 133 18.93 -9.97 12.23
N HIS A 134 18.83 -11.25 12.57
CA HIS A 134 19.24 -11.76 13.87
C HIS A 134 20.74 -12.05 13.96
N ASN A 135 21.37 -12.38 12.83
CA ASN A 135 22.80 -12.67 12.77
C ASN A 135 23.42 -12.16 11.45
N ILE A 136 24.77 -12.18 11.41
CA ILE A 136 25.55 -11.72 10.27
C ILE A 136 25.34 -12.61 9.03
N ALA A 137 25.11 -13.91 9.22
CA ALA A 137 24.93 -14.84 8.10
C ALA A 137 23.63 -14.53 7.32
N GLU A 138 22.57 -14.12 8.01
CA GLU A 138 21.32 -13.67 7.39
C GLU A 138 21.44 -12.35 6.63
N ALA A 139 22.43 -11.52 6.96
CA ALA A 139 22.64 -10.21 6.34
C ALA A 139 23.52 -10.23 5.09
N ARG A 140 24.18 -11.36 4.79
CA ARG A 140 25.11 -11.53 3.65
C ARG A 140 24.43 -12.25 2.49
#